data_AF-A0AAD9FSN3-F1
#
_entry.id   AF-A0AAD9FSN3-F1
#
_cell.length_a   1.000
_cell.length_b   1.000
_cell.length_c   1.000
_cell.angle_alpha   90.00
_cell.angle_beta   90.00
_cell.angle_gamma   90.00
#
_symmetry.space_group_name_H-M   'P 1'
#
loop_
_entity.id
_entity.type
_entity.pdbx_description
1 polymer ?
#
loop_
_entity_poly.entity_id
_entity_poly.type
_entity_poly.pdbx_seq_one_letter_code
_entity_poly.pdbx_strand_id
1 'polypeptide(L)'
;MILAYLPFLLFASLFAQAAPAPYKPYYPWKPVSWTIAPKSIKADTTVTLSWKGGSGNGYEVYYIPQWEGQADYRAVDIASTSMTSVKWKTPPIDSYPEGTTFILAVNDVTEGQGSVWYDITGLLPFLPARGKPYRTKG
;
A
#
# COMPACT_ATOMS: atom_id res chain seq x y z
N MET A 1 11.92 -49.80 63.32
CA MET A 1 12.61 -48.58 63.79
C MET A 1 13.92 -48.48 63.04
N ILE A 2 14.04 -47.45 62.18
CA ILE A 2 15.24 -46.75 61.66
C ILE A 2 14.83 -46.13 60.32
N LEU A 3 14.77 -44.80 60.34
CA LEU A 3 14.67 -43.86 59.23
C LEU A 3 15.89 -43.98 58.30
N ALA A 4 15.69 -43.75 56.99
CA ALA A 4 16.69 -43.04 56.18
C ALA A 4 16.12 -42.54 54.83
N TYR A 5 15.99 -41.20 54.75
CA TYR A 5 16.30 -40.31 53.61
C TYR A 5 15.54 -40.39 52.27
N LEU A 6 14.70 -39.36 52.06
CA LEU A 6 14.42 -38.76 50.74
C LEU A 6 15.73 -38.30 50.05
N PRO A 7 15.73 -38.22 48.71
CA PRO A 7 15.71 -36.86 48.16
C PRO A 7 14.63 -36.66 47.10
N PHE A 8 13.87 -35.61 47.38
CA PHE A 8 13.03 -34.82 46.50
C PHE A 8 13.92 -34.13 45.46
N LEU A 9 14.00 -34.62 44.22
CA LEU A 9 14.67 -33.89 43.15
C LEU A 9 13.95 -34.05 41.79
N LEU A 10 13.47 -32.90 41.33
CA LEU A 10 13.57 -32.42 39.94
C LEU A 10 12.74 -33.14 38.89
N PHE A 11 11.51 -32.65 38.66
CA PHE A 11 11.06 -32.37 37.29
C PHE A 11 10.24 -31.06 37.29
N ALA A 12 10.87 -29.98 37.73
CA ALA A 12 10.47 -28.66 37.30
C ALA A 12 11.12 -28.40 35.92
N SER A 13 10.33 -27.84 35.02
CA SER A 13 10.80 -27.01 33.90
C SER A 13 11.24 -27.73 32.61
N LEU A 14 10.26 -28.14 31.80
CA LEU A 14 10.42 -28.15 30.34
C LEU A 14 9.26 -27.42 29.65
N PHE A 15 8.98 -26.18 30.09
CA PHE A 15 8.51 -25.18 29.13
C PHE A 15 9.76 -24.56 28.50
N ALA A 16 10.37 -25.29 27.58
CA ALA A 16 11.32 -24.68 26.65
C ALA A 16 10.49 -23.73 25.77
N GLN A 17 10.36 -22.47 26.20
CA GLN A 17 9.86 -21.41 25.34
C GLN A 17 10.86 -21.27 24.21
N ALA A 18 10.58 -21.91 23.07
CA ALA A 18 11.32 -21.70 21.85
C ALA A 18 11.28 -20.19 21.57
N ALA A 19 12.41 -19.52 21.73
CA ALA A 19 12.53 -18.14 21.31
C ALA A 19 12.18 -18.09 19.83
N PRO A 20 11.32 -17.16 19.37
CA PRO A 20 11.04 -17.03 17.96
C PRO A 20 12.36 -16.87 17.22
N ALA A 21 12.60 -17.73 16.23
CA ALA A 21 13.79 -17.65 15.41
C ALA A 21 13.89 -16.24 14.81
N PRO A 22 15.10 -15.66 14.69
CA PRO A 22 15.26 -14.32 14.15
C PRO A 22 14.67 -14.27 12.74
N TYR A 23 13.62 -13.46 12.56
CA TYR A 23 12.99 -13.20 11.28
C TYR A 23 14.03 -12.58 10.33
N LYS A 24 14.48 -13.36 9.34
CA LYS A 24 15.19 -12.81 8.19
C LYS A 24 14.13 -12.59 7.11
N PRO A 25 13.93 -11.35 6.63
CA PRO A 25 13.05 -11.14 5.49
C PRO A 25 13.53 -12.02 4.34
N TYR A 26 12.62 -12.86 3.83
CA TYR A 26 12.90 -13.88 2.82
C TYR A 26 13.35 -13.27 1.47
N TYR A 27 13.15 -11.96 1.26
CA TYR A 27 13.52 -11.26 0.03
C TYR A 27 14.58 -10.17 0.25
N PRO A 28 15.54 -10.02 -0.68
CA PRO A 28 16.64 -9.06 -0.55
C PRO A 28 16.28 -7.62 -0.92
N TRP A 29 15.05 -7.35 -1.38
CA TRP A 29 14.68 -6.02 -1.89
C TRP A 29 14.03 -5.15 -0.82
N LYS A 30 14.16 -3.83 -0.98
CA LYS A 30 13.45 -2.86 -0.15
C LYS A 30 11.98 -2.80 -0.57
N PRO A 31 11.03 -2.64 0.36
CA PRO A 31 9.63 -2.37 0.02
C PRO A 31 9.49 -1.20 -0.94
N VAL A 32 8.50 -1.29 -1.82
CA VAL A 32 8.10 -0.15 -2.64
C VAL A 32 7.58 0.95 -1.72
N SER A 33 7.95 2.20 -2.00
CA SER A 33 7.42 3.35 -1.28
C SER A 33 7.38 4.61 -2.13
N TRP A 34 6.28 5.35 -2.07
CA TRP A 34 6.13 6.68 -2.66
C TRP A 34 7.23 7.60 -2.14
N THR A 35 7.93 8.27 -3.06
CA THR A 35 8.95 9.25 -2.66
C THR A 35 8.30 10.51 -2.11
N ILE A 36 7.25 10.99 -2.80
CA ILE A 36 6.39 12.07 -2.35
C ILE A 36 4.96 11.73 -2.80
N ALA A 37 4.11 11.32 -1.86
CA ALA A 37 2.69 11.16 -2.14
C ALA A 37 2.04 12.54 -2.26
N PRO A 38 1.21 12.79 -3.30
CA PRO A 38 0.42 14.02 -3.37
C PRO A 38 -0.58 14.08 -2.21
N LYS A 39 -0.90 15.29 -1.74
CA LYS A 39 -1.93 15.50 -0.70
C LYS A 39 -3.34 15.65 -1.27
N SER A 40 -3.45 15.87 -2.58
CA SER A 40 -4.69 15.99 -3.33
C SER A 40 -4.41 15.79 -4.82
N ILE A 41 -5.44 15.45 -5.58
CA ILE A 41 -5.35 15.25 -7.02
C ILE A 41 -6.17 16.33 -7.72
N LYS A 42 -5.53 17.13 -8.58
CA LYS A 42 -6.23 18.13 -9.38
C LYS A 42 -6.65 17.52 -10.71
N ALA A 43 -7.91 17.68 -11.08
CA ALA A 43 -8.45 17.26 -12.37
C ALA A 43 -7.73 17.93 -13.54
N ASP A 44 -7.69 17.25 -14.69
CA ASP A 44 -7.10 17.76 -15.94
C ASP A 44 -5.63 18.23 -15.81
N THR A 45 -4.85 17.72 -14.85
CA THR A 45 -3.44 18.10 -14.65
C THR A 45 -2.49 16.93 -14.93
N THR A 46 -1.23 17.24 -15.23
CA THR A 46 -0.18 16.22 -15.30
C THR A 46 0.55 16.17 -13.97
N VAL A 47 0.57 15.00 -13.34
CA VAL A 47 1.25 14.74 -12.06
C VAL A 47 2.39 13.76 -12.32
N THR A 48 3.58 14.05 -11.79
CA THR A 48 4.67 13.08 -11.76
C THR A 48 4.55 12.27 -10.48
N LEU A 49 4.39 10.96 -10.63
CA LEU A 49 4.37 10.00 -9.54
C LEU A 49 5.72 9.29 -9.51
N SER A 50 6.33 9.15 -8.33
CA SER A 50 7.63 8.51 -8.18
C SER A 50 7.73 7.71 -6.88
N TRP A 51 8.44 6.59 -6.95
CA TRP A 51 8.63 5.67 -5.84
C TRP A 51 10.08 5.19 -5.79
N LYS A 52 10.41 4.49 -4.72
CA LYS A 52 11.70 3.83 -4.48
C LYS A 52 11.44 2.41 -3.99
N GLY A 53 12.48 1.56 -4.07
CA GLY A 53 12.37 0.16 -3.68
C GLY A 53 11.72 -0.71 -4.76
N GLY A 54 11.29 -1.90 -4.36
CA GLY A 54 10.94 -2.98 -5.25
C GLY A 54 12.14 -3.70 -5.85
N SER A 55 11.82 -4.72 -6.63
CA SER A 55 12.68 -5.63 -7.36
C SER A 55 13.28 -5.03 -8.63
N GLY A 56 12.60 -4.04 -9.22
CA GLY A 56 12.94 -3.49 -10.54
C GLY A 56 12.45 -4.35 -11.72
N ASN A 57 11.73 -5.45 -11.49
CA ASN A 57 11.19 -6.31 -12.55
C ASN A 57 9.95 -5.74 -13.23
N GLY A 58 9.32 -4.75 -12.61
CA GLY A 58 8.12 -4.10 -13.11
C GLY A 58 7.27 -3.57 -11.98
N TYR A 59 6.42 -2.61 -12.31
CA TYR A 59 5.51 -1.95 -11.40
C TYR A 59 4.17 -1.72 -12.07
N GLU A 60 3.12 -1.91 -11.30
CA GLU A 60 1.76 -1.51 -11.64
C GLU A 60 1.40 -0.28 -10.82
N VAL A 61 0.96 0.78 -11.49
CA VAL A 61 0.53 2.03 -10.88
C VAL A 61 -0.94 2.22 -11.21
N TYR A 62 -1.76 2.43 -10.19
CA TYR A 62 -3.20 2.57 -10.35
C TYR A 62 -3.79 3.52 -9.30
N TYR A 63 -5.02 3.94 -9.53
CA TYR A 63 -5.81 4.67 -8.52
C TYR A 63 -7.16 4.00 -8.30
N ILE A 64 -7.70 4.16 -7.10
CA ILE A 64 -9.04 3.67 -6.76
C ILE A 64 -9.89 4.90 -6.42
N PRO A 65 -10.87 5.27 -7.26
CA PRO A 65 -11.80 6.33 -6.94
C PRO A 65 -12.85 5.88 -5.93
N GLN A 66 -13.17 6.77 -4.99
CA GLN A 66 -14.11 6.56 -3.89
C GLN A 66 -15.06 7.75 -3.75
N TRP A 67 -16.37 7.51 -3.79
CA TRP A 67 -17.40 8.52 -3.51
C TRP A 67 -18.61 7.90 -2.78
N GLU A 68 -19.45 8.75 -2.19
CA GLU A 68 -20.65 8.32 -1.48
C GLU A 68 -21.66 7.64 -2.42
N GLY A 69 -22.21 6.50 -2.00
CA GLY A 69 -23.16 5.73 -2.81
C GLY A 69 -22.53 4.91 -3.95
N GLN A 70 -21.20 4.84 -4.02
CA GLN A 70 -20.52 3.96 -4.97
C GLN A 70 -20.79 2.48 -4.63
N ALA A 71 -21.36 1.75 -5.58
CA ALA A 71 -21.63 0.33 -5.43
C ALA A 71 -20.39 -0.54 -5.65
N ASP A 72 -19.53 -0.17 -6.61
CA ASP A 72 -18.38 -0.96 -7.04
C ASP A 72 -17.07 -0.19 -6.88
N TYR A 73 -16.13 -0.78 -6.13
CA TYR A 73 -14.76 -0.29 -6.00
C TYR A 73 -13.85 -1.01 -6.98
N ARG A 74 -13.34 -0.28 -7.98
CA ARG A 74 -12.42 -0.83 -8.99
C ARG A 74 -11.19 0.05 -9.11
N ALA A 75 -10.04 -0.60 -9.20
CA ALA A 75 -8.80 0.07 -9.58
C ALA A 75 -8.88 0.51 -11.04
N VAL A 76 -8.30 1.68 -11.31
CA VAL A 76 -8.12 2.23 -12.65
C VAL A 76 -6.62 2.36 -12.90
N ASP A 77 -6.17 1.68 -13.94
CA ASP A 77 -4.75 1.65 -14.28
C ASP A 77 -4.25 3.03 -14.70
N ILE A 78 -3.08 3.39 -14.17
CA ILE A 78 -2.31 4.55 -14.60
C ILE A 78 -1.23 4.09 -15.57
N ALA A 79 -0.45 3.08 -15.19
CA ALA A 79 0.62 2.51 -16.00
C ALA A 79 1.11 1.15 -15.49
N SER A 80 1.60 0.34 -16.42
CA SER A 80 2.52 -0.76 -16.13
C SER A 80 3.90 -0.38 -16.69
N THR A 81 4.94 -0.38 -15.85
CA THR A 81 6.26 0.17 -16.21
C THR A 81 7.40 -0.50 -15.44
N SER A 82 8.61 -0.54 -16.01
CA SER A 82 9.83 -0.90 -15.28
C SER A 82 10.56 0.30 -14.65
N MET A 83 10.10 1.52 -14.96
CA MET A 83 10.65 2.74 -14.38
C MET A 83 10.09 2.98 -12.97
N THR A 84 10.83 3.68 -12.13
CA THR A 84 10.37 4.07 -10.77
C THR A 84 9.61 5.41 -10.73
N SER A 85 9.18 5.89 -11.90
CA SER A 85 8.36 7.09 -12.02
C SER A 85 7.49 7.06 -13.27
N VAL A 86 6.35 7.75 -13.21
CA VAL A 86 5.43 7.92 -14.33
C VAL A 86 4.84 9.33 -14.34
N LYS A 87 4.57 9.86 -15.53
CA LYS A 87 3.74 11.06 -15.70
C LYS A 87 2.30 10.62 -15.95
N TRP A 88 1.41 10.97 -15.04
CA TRP A 88 0.00 10.66 -15.13
C TRP A 88 -0.80 11.92 -15.50
N LYS A 89 -1.61 11.83 -16.56
CA LYS A 89 -2.65 12.83 -16.83
C LYS A 89 -3.89 12.45 -16.03
N THR A 90 -4.19 13.25 -15.02
CA THR A 90 -5.35 13.01 -14.14
C THR A 90 -6.66 13.15 -14.92
N PRO A 91 -7.71 12.43 -14.50
CA PRO A 91 -9.00 12.47 -15.17
C PRO A 91 -9.62 13.88 -15.16
N PRO A 92 -10.54 14.17 -16.09
CA PRO A 92 -11.41 15.35 -16.04
C PRO A 92 -12.25 15.40 -14.76
N ILE A 93 -12.63 16.60 -14.32
CA ILE A 93 -13.41 16.78 -13.09
C ILE A 93 -14.80 16.13 -13.20
N ASP A 94 -15.38 16.13 -14.40
CA ASP A 94 -16.73 15.59 -14.67
C ASP A 94 -16.76 14.07 -14.85
N SER A 95 -15.60 13.40 -14.74
CA SER A 95 -15.49 11.93 -14.80
C SER A 95 -15.95 11.26 -13.51
N TYR A 96 -15.98 11.99 -12.40
CA TYR A 96 -16.38 11.49 -11.09
C TYR A 96 -17.34 12.47 -10.39
N PRO A 97 -18.23 11.98 -9.51
CA PRO A 97 -19.10 12.85 -8.72
C PRO A 97 -18.33 13.81 -7.80
N GLU A 98 -19.01 14.86 -7.37
CA GLU A 98 -18.48 15.76 -6.35
C GLU A 98 -18.19 15.01 -5.04
N GLY A 99 -17.11 15.40 -4.35
CA GLY A 99 -16.67 14.73 -3.13
C GLY A 99 -15.83 13.48 -3.34
N THR A 100 -15.54 13.11 -4.59
CA THR A 100 -14.69 11.95 -4.88
C THR A 100 -13.29 12.12 -4.28
N THR A 101 -12.77 11.02 -3.73
CA THR A 101 -11.39 10.88 -3.27
C THR A 101 -10.71 9.74 -4.01
N PHE A 102 -9.39 9.80 -4.17
CA PHE A 102 -8.59 8.77 -4.79
C PHE A 102 -7.63 8.15 -3.78
N ILE A 103 -7.45 6.84 -3.85
CA ILE A 103 -6.28 6.15 -3.29
C ILE A 103 -5.32 5.91 -4.45
N LEU A 104 -4.07 6.32 -4.34
CA LEU A 104 -3.02 5.95 -5.28
C LEU A 104 -2.27 4.73 -4.76
N ALA A 105 -1.94 3.83 -5.67
CA ALA A 105 -1.21 2.62 -5.36
C ALA A 105 -0.11 2.37 -6.39
N VAL A 106 1.01 1.84 -5.91
CA VAL A 106 2.05 1.24 -6.72
C VAL A 106 2.33 -0.14 -6.18
N ASN A 107 2.39 -1.13 -7.05
CA ASN A 107 2.69 -2.51 -6.72
C ASN A 107 3.89 -2.99 -7.54
N ASP A 108 4.78 -3.76 -6.92
CA ASP A 108 5.78 -4.55 -7.64
C ASP A 108 5.11 -5.78 -8.27
N VAL A 109 5.44 -6.08 -9.52
CA VAL A 109 4.86 -7.23 -10.23
C VAL A 109 5.37 -8.59 -9.73
N THR A 110 6.39 -8.61 -8.88
CA THR A 110 6.96 -9.87 -8.37
C THR A 110 6.06 -10.47 -7.28
N GLU A 111 5.43 -11.61 -7.56
CA GLU A 111 4.58 -12.34 -6.61
C GLU A 111 5.40 -13.11 -5.54
N GLY A 112 4.94 -13.11 -4.28
CA GLY A 112 5.51 -13.90 -3.19
C GLY A 112 4.84 -13.66 -1.82
N GLN A 113 4.67 -14.70 -1.00
CA GLN A 113 4.08 -14.61 0.35
C GLN A 113 4.98 -13.79 1.30
N GLY A 114 4.48 -12.66 1.82
CA GLY A 114 5.21 -11.78 2.75
C GLY A 114 4.97 -10.27 2.57
N SER A 115 4.29 -9.87 1.50
CA SER A 115 3.33 -8.76 1.41
C SER A 115 3.72 -7.36 1.93
N VAL A 116 4.89 -6.81 1.54
CA VAL A 116 5.13 -5.35 1.55
C VAL A 116 5.79 -4.91 0.24
N TRP A 117 5.18 -5.30 -0.88
CA TRP A 117 5.65 -5.00 -2.24
C TRP A 117 4.90 -3.83 -2.88
N TYR A 118 4.01 -3.21 -2.13
CA TYR A 118 3.18 -2.11 -2.59
C TYR A 118 3.25 -0.93 -1.61
N ASP A 119 2.95 0.26 -2.12
CA ASP A 119 2.66 1.43 -1.30
C ASP A 119 1.34 2.05 -1.74
N ILE A 120 0.50 2.40 -0.78
CA ILE A 120 -0.80 3.03 -1.00
C ILE A 120 -0.90 4.32 -0.21
N THR A 121 -1.55 5.31 -0.80
CA THR A 121 -1.85 6.56 -0.09
C THR A 121 -3.07 6.41 0.81
N GLY A 122 -3.31 7.40 1.66
CA GLY A 122 -4.65 7.64 2.20
C GLY A 122 -5.61 8.19 1.15
N LEU A 123 -6.79 8.62 1.58
CA LEU A 123 -7.78 9.27 0.74
C LEU A 123 -7.28 10.65 0.31
N LEU A 124 -7.11 10.84 -0.99
CA LEU A 124 -6.69 12.10 -1.60
C LEU A 124 -7.90 12.79 -2.21
N PRO A 125 -8.27 14.01 -1.79
CA PRO A 125 -9.39 14.70 -2.40
C PRO A 125 -9.12 14.96 -3.87
N PHE A 126 -10.10 14.64 -4.71
CA PHE A 126 -10.11 15.03 -6.11
C PHE A 126 -10.71 16.42 -6.22
N LEU A 127 -9.96 17.35 -6.81
CA LEU A 127 -10.29 18.77 -6.81
C LEU A 127 -10.31 19.29 -8.24
N PRO A 128 -11.15 20.29 -8.56
CA PRO A 128 -11.09 20.94 -9.85
C PRO A 128 -9.71 21.56 -10.11
N ALA A 129 -9.34 21.65 -11.39
CA ALA A 129 -8.26 22.55 -11.81
C ALA A 129 -8.63 23.98 -11.38
N ARG A 130 -7.63 24.80 -11.01
CA ARG A 130 -7.85 26.20 -10.61
C ARG A 130 -8.79 26.89 -11.61
N GLY A 131 -9.92 27.42 -11.11
CA GLY A 131 -10.89 28.18 -11.90
C GLY A 131 -12.02 27.39 -12.56
N LYS A 132 -12.13 26.06 -12.37
CA LYS A 132 -13.31 25.29 -12.79
C LYS A 132 -14.17 24.94 -11.57
N PRO A 133 -15.48 25.25 -11.53
CA PRO A 133 -16.36 24.72 -10.50
C PRO A 133 -16.68 23.24 -10.77
N TYR A 134 -17.15 22.51 -9.74
CA TYR A 134 -17.86 21.26 -9.97
C TYR A 134 -19.12 21.54 -10.78
N ARG A 135 -19.35 20.79 -11.86
CA ARG A 135 -20.61 20.84 -12.59
C ARG A 135 -21.52 19.79 -11.96
N THR A 136 -22.50 20.22 -11.17
CA THR A 136 -23.53 19.34 -10.64
C THR A 136 -24.27 18.71 -11.83
N LYS A 137 -24.13 17.39 -12.00
CA LYS A 137 -25.04 16.64 -12.87
C LYS A 137 -26.33 16.48 -12.08
N GLY A 138 -27.33 17.30 -12.43
CA GLY A 138 -28.71 17.13 -11.97
C GLY A 138 -29.39 15.93 -12.59
#